data_AF-A0A816KT12-F1
#
_entry.id   AF-A0A816KT12-F1
#
_cell.length_a   1.000
_cell.length_b   1.000
_cell.length_c   1.000
_cell.angle_alpha   90.00
_cell.angle_beta   90.00
_cell.angle_gamma   90.00
#
_symmetry.space_group_name_H-M   'P 1'
#
loop_
_entity.id
_entity.type
_entity.pdbx_description
1 polymer ?
#
loop_
_entity_poly.entity_id
_entity_poly.type
_entity_poly.pdbx_seq_one_letter_code
_entity_poly.pdbx_strand_id
1 'polypeptide(L)'
;MAAAFLNIGSYVFVFFLSSLATLAPQVQANIAVFDDYWTQRQGDALKQTLASFDPYPLNVTNHLNYHVALALDTTGSINSTRRELSQARRGRKMQNRRGKCVAHNPIDKCWRCDRDWEKNRKKLAVCALGFGRRTSGGKDGPIYVVTDASDDELISPRPGTLRHAVTRDGPLWIIFARSMVIKLQQELMMTSDKTIDGRGARVYIMGGSGLTLQFVNNVIVMLFGANDKHEIDKKMQITVAFNHFGKRLEQRMPRVRFGTIHVVNNDYTHWEMYAIGGNMNPTIISHGNRFIAPPNEQAKQITKREYTSYVDWKLWNWQSEGDYFLNGAYFVQSGKPNAWSPKPKNPIPNKFAIRPKPGTMVRKLTMDAGVLGCKQGNESGLFYDWGFVILFLLGFSFLYVQFSPIYFHIFTSSRLVLMSTPARKRLMRDFRRLQQDPPAGISGAPHDNNIMLWNAVIFGPDDTPWDGGTFKLSLQLSEDYPNKPPTVRFVSRMFHPNIYADGSICLDILQNQWSPIYDVAAILTSIQSLLCDPNPNSPANSEAARMYSENKREYNRKVRDVVEQSWTAD
;
A
#
# COMPACT_ATOMS: atom_id res chain seq x y z
N MET A 1 -12.66 83.83 -20.37
CA MET A 1 -12.39 82.58 -21.12
C MET A 1 -11.58 81.68 -20.21
N ALA A 2 -12.27 80.83 -19.45
CA ALA A 2 -11.67 79.85 -18.55
C ALA A 2 -11.87 78.47 -19.17
N ALA A 3 -10.78 77.77 -19.50
CA ALA A 3 -10.83 76.35 -19.80
C ALA A 3 -9.44 75.71 -19.60
N ALA A 4 -9.50 74.52 -18.99
CA ALA A 4 -8.58 73.40 -19.15
C ALA A 4 -7.22 73.47 -18.44
N PHE A 5 -7.23 73.26 -17.12
CA PHE A 5 -6.27 72.35 -16.47
C PHE A 5 -6.94 71.73 -15.24
N LEU A 6 -7.69 70.64 -15.44
CA LEU A 6 -8.13 69.80 -14.33
C LEU A 6 -8.44 68.37 -14.79
N ASN A 7 -7.83 67.45 -14.05
CA ASN A 7 -8.38 66.14 -13.67
C ASN A 7 -8.08 64.92 -14.57
N ILE A 8 -6.78 64.60 -14.71
CA ILE A 8 -6.31 63.27 -15.17
C ILE A 8 -6.50 62.20 -14.05
N GLY A 9 -6.70 62.61 -12.79
CA GLY A 9 -6.85 61.69 -11.65
C GLY A 9 -8.20 60.95 -11.58
N SER A 10 -9.29 61.57 -12.04
CA SER A 10 -10.63 60.95 -11.94
C SER A 10 -10.89 59.87 -13.00
N TYR A 11 -10.24 59.93 -14.16
CA TYR A 11 -10.42 58.92 -15.21
C TYR A 11 -9.65 57.64 -14.92
N VAL A 12 -8.52 57.72 -14.23
CA VAL A 12 -7.74 56.53 -13.83
C VAL A 12 -8.46 55.77 -12.70
N PHE A 13 -9.12 56.47 -11.78
CA PHE A 13 -9.82 55.83 -10.65
C PHE A 13 -11.14 55.15 -11.06
N VAL A 14 -11.87 55.72 -12.03
CA VAL A 14 -13.11 55.12 -12.56
C VAL A 14 -12.81 53.94 -13.50
N PHE A 15 -11.69 53.94 -14.23
CA PHE A 15 -11.22 52.76 -14.97
C PHE A 15 -10.71 51.63 -14.06
N PHE A 16 -10.13 51.96 -12.92
CA PHE A 16 -9.68 50.94 -11.95
C PHE A 16 -10.86 50.27 -11.20
N LEU A 17 -11.93 51.02 -10.90
CA LEU A 17 -13.11 50.46 -10.22
C LEU A 17 -14.08 49.73 -11.18
N SER A 18 -14.18 50.14 -12.45
CA SER A 18 -15.00 49.42 -13.45
C SER A 18 -14.34 48.14 -13.96
N SER A 19 -13.01 48.04 -13.93
CA SER A 19 -12.28 46.80 -14.21
C SER A 19 -12.27 45.82 -13.03
N LEU A 20 -12.38 46.29 -11.78
CA LEU A 20 -12.56 45.40 -10.62
C LEU A 20 -13.99 44.85 -10.48
N ALA A 21 -15.01 45.55 -10.97
CA ALA A 21 -16.41 45.09 -10.87
C ALA A 21 -16.86 44.18 -12.05
N THR A 22 -16.05 44.04 -13.10
CA THR A 22 -16.33 43.13 -14.24
C THR A 22 -15.49 41.86 -14.24
N LEU A 23 -14.61 41.67 -13.25
CA LEU A 23 -13.75 40.49 -13.08
C LEU A 23 -14.14 39.58 -11.90
N ALA A 24 -15.35 39.73 -11.37
CA ALA A 24 -16.00 38.72 -10.51
C ALA A 24 -17.42 38.53 -11.04
N PRO A 25 -17.73 37.50 -11.85
CA PRO A 25 -17.48 36.10 -11.52
C PRO A 25 -17.09 35.23 -12.74
N GLN A 26 -15.91 34.60 -12.72
CA GLN A 26 -15.71 33.25 -13.29
C GLN A 26 -14.32 32.66 -13.02
N VAL A 27 -13.64 33.08 -11.95
CA VAL A 27 -12.61 32.21 -11.33
C VAL A 27 -13.31 31.17 -10.46
N GLN A 28 -14.21 30.40 -11.08
CA GLN A 28 -14.12 28.97 -10.92
C GLN A 28 -13.00 28.58 -11.87
N ALA A 29 -11.76 28.69 -11.37
CA ALA A 29 -10.76 27.75 -11.83
C ALA A 29 -11.47 26.40 -11.87
N ASN A 30 -11.32 25.66 -12.95
CA ASN A 30 -11.55 24.22 -12.92
C ASN A 30 -10.51 23.66 -11.93
N ILE A 31 -10.70 23.92 -10.62
CA ILE A 31 -10.57 22.92 -9.57
C ILE A 31 -11.10 21.69 -10.26
N ALA A 32 -10.21 20.73 -10.54
CA ALA A 32 -10.61 19.45 -11.07
C ALA A 32 -11.90 19.11 -10.33
N VAL A 33 -13.01 19.11 -11.06
CA VAL A 33 -14.23 18.47 -10.58
C VAL A 33 -13.68 17.16 -10.10
N PHE A 34 -13.68 17.02 -8.79
CA PHE A 34 -13.21 15.84 -8.12
C PHE A 34 -14.23 14.85 -8.64
N ASP A 35 -13.84 14.13 -9.71
CA ASP A 35 -14.76 13.42 -10.61
C ASP A 35 -15.81 12.81 -9.71
N ASP A 36 -17.10 13.12 -9.91
CA ASP A 36 -18.14 12.87 -8.90
C ASP A 36 -18.02 11.45 -8.34
N TYR A 37 -17.56 10.52 -9.18
CA TYR A 37 -17.06 9.19 -8.86
C TYR A 37 -16.04 9.09 -7.70
N TRP A 38 -14.89 9.77 -7.74
CA TRP A 38 -13.87 9.74 -6.69
C TRP A 38 -14.31 10.46 -5.42
N THR A 39 -15.06 11.56 -5.54
CA THR A 39 -15.64 12.26 -4.38
C THR A 39 -16.62 11.37 -3.66
N GLN A 40 -17.50 10.71 -4.43
CA GLN A 40 -18.45 9.74 -3.93
C GLN A 40 -17.73 8.57 -3.26
N ARG A 41 -16.70 7.99 -3.89
CA ARG A 41 -15.91 6.90 -3.30
C ARG A 41 -15.20 7.30 -2.01
N GLN A 42 -14.65 8.50 -1.95
CA GLN A 42 -14.06 9.02 -0.71
C GLN A 42 -15.12 9.18 0.38
N GLY A 43 -16.29 9.71 0.04
CA GLY A 43 -17.43 9.85 0.96
C GLY A 43 -17.94 8.50 1.48
N ASP A 44 -18.08 7.51 0.60
CA ASP A 44 -18.49 6.14 0.93
C ASP A 44 -17.46 5.45 1.82
N ALA A 45 -16.16 5.55 1.48
CA ALA A 45 -15.07 5.01 2.29
C ALA A 45 -15.02 5.63 3.69
N LEU A 46 -15.25 6.95 3.80
CA LEU A 46 -15.32 7.63 5.08
C LEU A 46 -16.53 7.17 5.91
N LYS A 47 -17.72 7.11 5.31
CA LYS A 47 -18.95 6.61 5.96
C LYS A 47 -18.76 5.20 6.49
N GLN A 48 -18.12 4.33 5.71
CA GLN A 48 -17.83 2.95 6.11
C GLN A 48 -16.77 2.88 7.21
N THR A 49 -15.71 3.69 7.14
CA THR A 49 -14.70 3.79 8.20
C THR A 49 -15.37 4.13 9.53
N LEU A 50 -16.26 5.13 9.53
CA LEU A 50 -17.02 5.54 10.72
C LEU A 50 -17.98 4.46 11.21
N ALA A 51 -18.66 3.73 10.30
CA ALA A 51 -19.54 2.61 10.66
C ALA A 51 -18.78 1.38 11.21
N SER A 52 -17.54 1.20 10.76
CA SER A 52 -16.68 0.08 11.17
C SER A 52 -16.04 0.29 12.55
N PHE A 53 -15.93 1.55 13.00
CA PHE A 53 -15.35 1.92 14.28
C PHE A 53 -16.14 1.31 15.45
N ASP A 54 -15.43 0.66 16.37
CA ASP A 54 -15.98 0.11 17.60
C ASP A 54 -15.61 1.00 18.79
N PRO A 55 -16.57 1.67 19.44
CA PRO A 55 -16.29 2.55 20.57
C PRO A 55 -15.84 1.80 21.83
N TYR A 56 -15.95 0.46 21.88
CA TYR A 56 -15.59 -0.37 23.03
C TYR A 56 -14.54 -1.42 22.63
N PRO A 57 -13.29 -1.00 22.33
CA PRO A 57 -12.23 -1.91 21.88
C PRO A 57 -11.96 -3.05 22.87
N LEU A 58 -12.21 -2.86 24.17
CA LEU A 58 -12.09 -3.92 25.18
C LEU A 58 -13.02 -5.11 24.91
N ASN A 59 -14.23 -4.89 24.39
CA ASN A 59 -15.14 -5.98 24.06
C ASN A 59 -14.59 -6.83 22.90
N VAL A 60 -13.98 -6.16 21.92
CA VAL A 60 -13.39 -6.81 20.74
C VAL A 60 -12.19 -7.67 21.14
N THR A 61 -11.30 -7.13 21.97
CA THR A 61 -10.11 -7.85 22.47
C THR A 61 -10.50 -9.01 23.37
N ASN A 62 -11.45 -8.83 24.30
CA ASN A 62 -11.97 -9.89 25.16
C ASN A 62 -12.63 -11.01 24.36
N HIS A 63 -13.42 -10.67 23.34
CA HIS A 63 -14.01 -11.66 22.45
C HIS A 63 -12.94 -12.52 21.76
N LEU A 64 -11.89 -11.89 21.22
CA LEU A 64 -10.76 -12.62 20.63
C LEU A 64 -10.06 -13.53 21.65
N ASN A 65 -9.72 -13.00 22.82
CA ASN A 65 -9.05 -13.76 23.89
C ASN A 65 -9.88 -14.96 24.37
N TYR A 66 -11.21 -14.82 24.43
CA TYR A 66 -12.12 -15.91 24.75
C TYR A 66 -12.03 -17.05 23.74
N HIS A 67 -12.04 -16.73 22.44
CA HIS A 67 -11.91 -17.72 21.37
C HIS A 67 -10.53 -18.40 21.38
N VAL A 68 -9.46 -17.66 21.69
CA VAL A 68 -8.12 -18.25 21.88
C VAL A 68 -8.14 -19.25 23.04
N ALA A 69 -8.78 -18.89 24.15
CA ALA A 69 -8.89 -19.77 25.29
C ALA A 69 -9.62 -21.07 24.94
N LEU A 70 -10.78 -20.95 24.30
CA LEU A 70 -11.57 -22.09 23.85
C LEU A 70 -10.79 -22.99 22.88
N ALA A 71 -10.05 -22.41 21.93
CA ALA A 71 -9.24 -23.15 20.96
C ALA A 71 -8.11 -23.96 21.64
N LEU A 72 -7.46 -23.37 22.64
CA LEU A 72 -6.40 -24.05 23.40
C LEU A 72 -6.94 -25.13 24.33
N ASP A 73 -8.06 -24.90 25.02
CA ASP A 73 -8.63 -25.89 25.95
C ASP A 73 -9.11 -27.15 25.19
N THR A 74 -9.75 -26.95 24.03
CA THR A 74 -10.19 -28.04 23.15
C THR A 74 -9.03 -28.81 22.48
N THR A 75 -7.85 -28.18 22.31
CA THR A 75 -6.63 -28.87 21.84
C THR A 75 -5.77 -29.42 22.99
N GLY A 76 -5.97 -28.94 24.22
CA GLY A 76 -5.30 -29.36 25.45
C GLY A 76 -5.97 -30.52 26.19
N SER A 77 -7.15 -30.95 25.76
CA SER A 77 -7.73 -32.27 26.08
C SER A 77 -6.92 -33.40 25.37
N ILE A 78 -5.65 -33.51 25.76
CA ILE A 78 -4.73 -34.62 25.54
C ILE A 78 -4.51 -35.39 26.85
N ASN A 79 -4.92 -34.83 27.99
CA ASN A 79 -5.12 -35.63 29.20
C ASN A 79 -6.38 -36.46 29.01
N SER A 80 -6.21 -37.63 28.41
CA SER A 80 -7.22 -38.68 28.43
C SER A 80 -7.75 -38.81 29.86
N THR A 81 -9.05 -38.65 30.05
CA THR A 81 -9.62 -38.80 31.40
C THR A 81 -9.24 -40.19 31.93
N ARG A 82 -9.08 -40.35 33.25
CA ARG A 82 -8.83 -41.67 33.90
C ARG A 82 -9.84 -42.74 33.44
N ARG A 83 -11.03 -42.30 33.00
CA ARG A 83 -12.08 -43.08 32.32
C ARG A 83 -11.68 -43.61 30.93
N GLU A 84 -11.02 -42.83 30.08
CA GLU A 84 -10.57 -43.26 28.74
C GLU A 84 -9.44 -44.32 28.83
N LEU A 85 -8.51 -44.19 29.79
CA LEU A 85 -7.49 -45.20 30.05
C LEU A 85 -8.07 -46.52 30.62
N SER A 86 -9.13 -46.42 31.43
CA SER A 86 -9.89 -47.57 31.95
C SER A 86 -10.64 -48.32 30.85
N GLN A 87 -11.19 -47.60 29.86
CA GLN A 87 -11.88 -48.21 28.72
C GLN A 87 -10.91 -48.88 27.73
N ALA A 88 -9.71 -48.31 27.52
CA ALA A 88 -8.67 -48.93 26.71
C ALA A 88 -8.13 -50.24 27.32
N ARG A 89 -8.02 -50.32 28.66
CA ARG A 89 -7.62 -51.55 29.37
C ARG A 89 -8.64 -52.70 29.29
N ARG A 90 -9.89 -52.43 28.93
CA ARG A 90 -10.97 -53.43 28.85
C ARG A 90 -11.20 -53.99 27.44
N GLY A 91 -10.26 -53.81 26.52
CA GLY A 91 -10.26 -54.48 25.21
C GLY A 91 -11.41 -54.13 24.27
N ARG A 92 -12.25 -53.13 24.58
CA ARG A 92 -13.27 -52.63 23.64
C ARG A 92 -12.57 -51.82 22.56
N LYS A 93 -12.63 -52.31 21.31
CA LYS A 93 -12.13 -51.62 20.11
C LYS A 93 -12.50 -50.15 20.16
N MET A 94 -11.49 -49.30 20.34
CA MET A 94 -11.63 -47.85 20.25
C MET A 94 -12.08 -47.56 18.81
N GLN A 95 -13.33 -47.09 18.66
CA GLN A 95 -13.84 -46.70 17.35
C GLN A 95 -12.84 -45.76 16.69
N ASN A 96 -12.51 -46.10 15.44
CA ASN A 96 -11.58 -45.48 14.53
C ASN A 96 -11.66 -43.94 14.57
N ARG A 97 -10.88 -43.27 15.44
CA ARG A 97 -10.74 -41.80 15.43
C ARG A 97 -9.88 -41.42 14.22
N ARG A 98 -10.48 -41.42 13.02
CA ARG A 98 -9.91 -40.75 11.83
C ARG A 98 -9.49 -39.34 12.25
N GLY A 99 -8.19 -39.07 12.19
CA GLY A 99 -7.43 -37.91 12.72
C GLY A 99 -8.23 -36.72 13.26
N LYS A 100 -8.04 -36.41 14.56
CA LYS A 100 -8.51 -35.17 15.21
C LYS A 100 -7.84 -33.98 14.53
N CYS A 101 -8.60 -32.94 14.17
CA CYS A 101 -8.07 -31.74 13.52
C CYS A 101 -6.94 -31.10 14.34
N VAL A 102 -5.81 -30.80 13.69
CA VAL A 102 -4.61 -30.21 14.29
C VAL A 102 -4.52 -28.72 13.92
N ALA A 103 -5.49 -27.93 14.39
CA ALA A 103 -5.44 -26.47 14.29
C ALA A 103 -5.50 -25.87 15.69
N HIS A 104 -4.62 -24.90 15.98
CA HIS A 104 -4.35 -24.45 17.34
C HIS A 104 -4.90 -23.06 17.68
N ASN A 105 -4.89 -22.12 16.73
CA ASN A 105 -5.53 -20.82 16.90
C ASN A 105 -7.02 -20.88 16.46
N PRO A 106 -7.88 -20.00 16.99
CA PRO A 106 -9.32 -20.05 16.74
C PRO A 106 -9.71 -19.76 15.28
N ILE A 107 -8.95 -18.91 14.57
CA ILE A 107 -9.23 -18.56 13.17
C ILE A 107 -9.05 -19.79 12.30
N ASP A 108 -7.91 -20.46 12.41
CA ASP A 108 -7.63 -21.67 11.65
C ASP A 108 -8.56 -22.81 12.03
N LYS A 109 -8.85 -22.98 13.32
CA LYS A 109 -9.76 -24.02 13.78
C LYS A 109 -11.16 -23.92 13.20
N CYS A 110 -11.65 -22.69 12.97
CA CYS A 110 -12.98 -22.43 12.41
C CYS A 110 -13.17 -23.03 11.00
N TRP A 111 -12.12 -23.07 10.18
CA TRP A 111 -12.23 -23.55 8.79
C TRP A 111 -11.32 -24.72 8.44
N ARG A 112 -10.08 -24.81 8.95
CA ARG A 112 -9.12 -25.89 8.63
C ARG A 112 -9.57 -27.26 9.11
N CYS A 113 -10.44 -27.28 10.12
CA CYS A 113 -11.03 -28.52 10.62
C CYS A 113 -12.19 -29.04 9.78
N ASP A 114 -12.63 -28.27 8.79
CA ASP A 114 -13.60 -28.71 7.80
C ASP A 114 -12.91 -29.62 6.76
N ARG A 115 -13.33 -30.89 6.69
CA ARG A 115 -12.76 -31.85 5.73
C ARG A 115 -13.13 -31.50 4.29
N ASP A 116 -14.24 -30.80 4.09
CA ASP A 116 -14.74 -30.35 2.80
C ASP A 116 -14.45 -28.86 2.60
N TRP A 117 -13.38 -28.31 3.19
CA TRP A 117 -13.04 -26.89 3.07
C TRP A 117 -12.92 -26.42 1.61
N GLU A 118 -12.55 -27.31 0.68
CA GLU A 118 -12.48 -27.02 -0.76
C GLU A 118 -13.86 -26.75 -1.38
N LYS A 119 -14.89 -27.47 -0.92
CA LYS A 119 -16.30 -27.22 -1.29
C LYS A 119 -16.85 -26.03 -0.50
N ASN A 120 -16.37 -25.84 0.72
CA ASN A 120 -16.80 -24.81 1.66
C ASN A 120 -15.82 -23.62 1.74
N ARG A 121 -15.15 -23.25 0.63
CA ARG A 121 -14.08 -22.24 0.62
C ARG A 121 -14.47 -20.96 1.34
N LYS A 122 -15.69 -20.50 1.09
CA LYS A 122 -16.23 -19.24 1.61
C LYS A 122 -16.45 -19.22 3.12
N LYS A 123 -16.39 -20.36 3.81
CA LYS A 123 -16.47 -20.45 5.27
C LYS A 123 -15.40 -19.62 5.97
N LEU A 124 -14.23 -19.44 5.32
CA LEU A 124 -13.15 -18.60 5.83
C LEU A 124 -13.62 -17.17 6.18
N ALA A 125 -14.57 -16.61 5.42
CA ALA A 125 -15.06 -15.24 5.63
C ALA A 125 -15.80 -15.03 6.95
N VAL A 126 -16.24 -16.09 7.65
CA VAL A 126 -16.87 -15.97 8.98
C VAL A 126 -15.93 -16.34 10.13
N CYS A 127 -14.65 -16.61 9.83
CA CYS A 127 -13.66 -17.02 10.82
C CYS A 127 -12.79 -15.86 11.32
N ALA A 128 -12.93 -14.67 10.74
CA ALA A 128 -12.19 -13.47 11.15
C ALA A 128 -12.57 -13.06 12.58
N LEU A 129 -11.57 -12.65 13.37
CA LEU A 129 -11.73 -12.13 14.73
C LEU A 129 -11.09 -10.74 14.84
N GLY A 130 -11.27 -10.11 16.00
CA GLY A 130 -10.72 -8.77 16.25
C GLY A 130 -11.53 -7.65 15.57
N PHE A 131 -10.86 -6.54 15.24
CA PHE A 131 -11.52 -5.39 14.61
C PHE A 131 -12.00 -5.71 13.19
N GLY A 132 -11.33 -6.63 12.49
CA GLY A 132 -11.74 -7.12 11.15
C GLY A 132 -12.83 -8.20 11.14
N ARG A 133 -13.46 -8.53 12.28
CA ARG A 133 -14.43 -9.64 12.39
C ARG A 133 -15.69 -9.52 11.52
N ARG A 134 -15.96 -8.33 10.97
CA ARG A 134 -17.12 -8.05 10.11
C ARG A 134 -16.80 -8.15 8.61
N THR A 135 -15.55 -8.40 8.24
CA THR A 135 -15.13 -8.53 6.84
C THR A 135 -15.68 -9.83 6.25
N SER A 136 -16.48 -9.72 5.19
CA SER A 136 -17.01 -10.84 4.40
C SER A 136 -16.25 -11.10 3.10
N GLY A 137 -15.43 -10.17 2.62
CA GLY A 137 -14.75 -10.27 1.33
C GLY A 137 -15.73 -10.48 0.17
N GLY A 138 -15.36 -11.34 -0.77
CA GLY A 138 -16.24 -11.75 -1.87
C GLY A 138 -17.18 -12.91 -1.55
N LYS A 139 -17.55 -13.12 -0.28
CA LYS A 139 -18.37 -14.28 0.16
C LYS A 139 -19.66 -14.42 -0.64
N ASP A 140 -20.36 -13.32 -0.86
CA ASP A 140 -21.68 -13.32 -1.50
C ASP A 140 -21.61 -13.34 -3.03
N GLY A 141 -20.40 -13.29 -3.60
CA GLY A 141 -20.15 -13.27 -5.04
C GLY A 141 -19.77 -14.62 -5.63
N PRO A 142 -19.78 -14.79 -6.96
CA PRO A 142 -19.35 -16.03 -7.58
C PRO A 142 -17.84 -16.29 -7.40
N ILE A 143 -17.44 -17.55 -7.64
CA ILE A 143 -16.03 -17.92 -7.69
C ILE A 143 -15.46 -17.50 -9.04
N TYR A 144 -14.35 -16.77 -9.02
CA TYR A 144 -13.56 -16.44 -10.20
C TYR A 144 -12.26 -17.25 -10.19
N VAL A 145 -11.91 -17.90 -11.30
CA VAL A 145 -10.70 -18.73 -11.39
C VAL A 145 -9.65 -18.01 -12.24
N VAL A 146 -8.53 -17.65 -11.63
CA VAL A 146 -7.36 -17.13 -12.33
C VAL A 146 -6.65 -18.29 -13.03
N THR A 147 -6.59 -18.22 -14.35
CA THR A 147 -6.01 -19.22 -15.25
C THR A 147 -4.77 -18.70 -15.98
N ASP A 148 -4.56 -17.38 -16.00
CA ASP A 148 -3.45 -16.68 -16.65
C ASP A 148 -2.72 -15.80 -15.61
N ALA A 149 -1.40 -15.93 -15.58
CA ALA A 149 -0.53 -15.22 -14.63
C ALA A 149 0.01 -13.89 -15.19
N SER A 150 -0.24 -13.59 -16.47
CA SER A 150 0.17 -12.34 -17.12
C SER A 150 -0.56 -11.11 -16.59
N ASP A 151 0.08 -9.95 -16.74
CA ASP A 151 -0.44 -8.64 -16.36
C ASP A 151 -0.19 -7.61 -17.47
N ASP A 152 -0.32 -8.05 -18.73
CA ASP A 152 0.15 -7.31 -19.90
C ASP A 152 -0.85 -6.23 -20.37
N GLU A 153 -2.14 -6.40 -20.06
CA GLU A 153 -3.21 -5.47 -20.44
C GLU A 153 -3.74 -4.72 -19.21
N LEU A 154 -3.28 -3.49 -19.01
CA LEU A 154 -3.57 -2.71 -17.79
C LEU A 154 -4.90 -1.96 -17.83
N ILE A 155 -5.32 -1.50 -19.02
CA ILE A 155 -6.54 -0.70 -19.21
C ILE A 155 -7.77 -1.60 -19.33
N SER A 156 -7.65 -2.68 -20.10
CA SER A 156 -8.71 -3.65 -20.33
C SER A 156 -8.18 -5.06 -20.04
N PRO A 157 -7.98 -5.41 -18.76
CA PRO A 157 -7.38 -6.69 -18.41
C PRO A 157 -8.19 -7.88 -18.93
N ARG A 158 -7.51 -8.90 -19.46
CA ARG A 158 -8.14 -10.07 -20.06
C ARG A 158 -8.83 -10.96 -19.01
N PRO A 159 -10.03 -11.51 -19.30
CA PRO A 159 -10.60 -12.58 -18.48
C PRO A 159 -9.62 -13.76 -18.33
N GLY A 160 -9.56 -14.34 -17.13
CA GLY A 160 -8.56 -15.32 -16.72
C GLY A 160 -7.40 -14.72 -15.90
N THR A 161 -7.16 -13.42 -15.96
CA THR A 161 -6.08 -12.74 -15.21
C THR A 161 -6.52 -12.26 -13.82
N LEU A 162 -5.55 -12.07 -12.92
CA LEU A 162 -5.82 -11.50 -11.59
C LEU A 162 -6.32 -10.04 -11.67
N ARG A 163 -5.76 -9.22 -12.57
CA ARG A 163 -6.17 -7.81 -12.75
C ARG A 163 -7.59 -7.66 -13.25
N HIS A 164 -8.04 -8.56 -14.13
CA HIS A 164 -9.44 -8.57 -14.51
C HIS A 164 -10.33 -8.85 -13.31
N ALA A 165 -10.01 -9.87 -12.51
CA ALA A 165 -10.81 -10.30 -11.36
C ALA A 165 -10.95 -9.20 -10.29
N VAL A 166 -9.85 -8.58 -9.88
CA VAL A 166 -9.84 -7.62 -8.76
C VAL A 166 -10.43 -6.26 -9.12
N THR A 167 -10.55 -5.93 -10.42
CA THR A 167 -11.11 -4.66 -10.89
C THR A 167 -12.59 -4.73 -11.24
N ARG A 168 -13.23 -5.91 -11.18
CA ARG A 168 -14.68 -6.03 -11.44
C ARG A 168 -15.50 -5.40 -10.31
N ASP A 169 -16.67 -4.89 -10.65
CA ASP A 169 -17.66 -4.47 -9.65
C ASP A 169 -18.36 -5.67 -9.00
N GLY A 170 -18.86 -5.46 -7.79
CA GLY A 170 -19.56 -6.48 -7.01
C GLY A 170 -18.65 -7.54 -6.38
N PRO A 171 -19.21 -8.45 -5.58
CA PRO A 171 -18.41 -9.39 -4.82
C PRO A 171 -17.77 -10.47 -5.70
N LEU A 172 -16.50 -10.85 -5.45
CA LEU A 172 -15.86 -12.00 -6.11
C LEU A 172 -14.93 -12.79 -5.18
N TRP A 173 -15.06 -14.12 -5.21
CA TRP A 173 -14.15 -15.06 -4.55
C TRP A 173 -13.13 -15.61 -5.55
N ILE A 174 -11.94 -15.01 -5.57
CA ILE A 174 -10.90 -15.27 -6.57
C ILE A 174 -10.02 -16.43 -6.12
N ILE A 175 -9.97 -17.50 -6.90
CA ILE A 175 -9.08 -18.66 -6.69
C ILE A 175 -8.12 -18.84 -7.87
N PHE A 176 -7.18 -19.77 -7.76
CA PHE A 176 -6.15 -20.00 -8.77
C PHE A 176 -6.22 -21.42 -9.30
N ALA A 177 -6.24 -21.58 -10.63
CA ALA A 177 -6.33 -22.89 -11.28
C ALA A 177 -5.10 -23.77 -11.04
N ARG A 178 -3.93 -23.14 -10.85
CA ARG A 178 -2.64 -23.81 -10.64
C ARG A 178 -1.69 -22.91 -9.87
N SER A 179 -0.55 -23.47 -9.45
CA SER A 179 0.54 -22.67 -8.89
C SER A 179 1.08 -21.71 -9.95
N MET A 180 1.35 -20.46 -9.58
CA MET A 180 1.79 -19.43 -10.51
C MET A 180 2.60 -18.32 -9.85
N VAL A 181 3.44 -17.68 -10.65
CA VAL A 181 4.17 -16.46 -10.29
C VAL A 181 3.59 -15.33 -11.13
N ILE A 182 3.01 -14.33 -10.48
CA ILE A 182 2.39 -13.17 -11.09
C ILE A 182 3.34 -11.98 -10.86
N LYS A 183 3.85 -11.42 -11.95
CA LYS A 183 4.66 -10.21 -11.93
C LYS A 183 3.77 -9.04 -12.34
N LEU A 184 3.38 -8.20 -11.39
CA LEU A 184 2.54 -7.03 -11.66
C LEU A 184 3.35 -5.96 -12.39
N GLN A 185 2.85 -5.45 -13.51
CA GLN A 185 3.51 -4.39 -14.29
C GLN A 185 3.26 -3.00 -13.67
N GLN A 186 2.13 -2.85 -12.99
CA GLN A 186 1.75 -1.66 -12.23
C GLN A 186 0.99 -2.05 -10.97
N GLU A 187 0.78 -1.09 -10.07
CA GLU A 187 -0.03 -1.30 -8.87
C GLU A 187 -1.38 -1.92 -9.21
N LEU A 188 -1.74 -2.96 -8.45
CA LEU A 188 -2.99 -3.67 -8.64
C LEU A 188 -4.07 -3.03 -7.77
N MET A 189 -4.80 -2.09 -8.38
CA MET A 189 -5.95 -1.43 -7.76
C MET A 189 -7.12 -2.40 -7.66
N MET A 190 -7.51 -2.73 -6.43
CA MET A 190 -8.59 -3.68 -6.14
C MET A 190 -9.85 -2.93 -5.74
N THR A 191 -11.02 -3.34 -6.25
CA THR A 191 -12.34 -2.83 -5.83
C THR A 191 -12.82 -3.53 -4.55
N SER A 192 -13.90 -3.03 -3.94
CA SER A 192 -14.51 -3.62 -2.75
C SER A 192 -15.03 -5.06 -2.95
N ASP A 193 -15.27 -5.75 -1.83
CA ASP A 193 -15.94 -7.06 -1.76
C ASP A 193 -15.17 -8.18 -2.48
N LYS A 194 -13.86 -8.22 -2.27
CA LYS A 194 -12.99 -9.18 -2.95
C LYS A 194 -12.26 -10.07 -1.94
N THR A 195 -12.20 -11.35 -2.26
CA THR A 195 -11.31 -12.31 -1.60
C THR A 195 -10.34 -12.88 -2.61
N ILE A 196 -9.03 -12.74 -2.38
CA ILE A 196 -8.00 -13.48 -3.12
C ILE A 196 -7.60 -14.69 -2.29
N ASP A 197 -8.00 -15.88 -2.73
CA ASP A 197 -7.86 -17.15 -2.02
C ASP A 197 -6.86 -18.07 -2.74
N GLY A 198 -5.60 -18.01 -2.30
CA GLY A 198 -4.52 -18.86 -2.80
C GLY A 198 -4.59 -20.32 -2.35
N ARG A 199 -5.57 -20.75 -1.54
CA ARG A 199 -5.59 -22.12 -1.00
C ARG A 199 -5.74 -23.16 -2.12
N GLY A 200 -4.86 -24.15 -2.11
CA GLY A 200 -4.77 -25.19 -3.14
C GLY A 200 -3.73 -24.91 -4.23
N ALA A 201 -3.11 -23.72 -4.26
CA ALA A 201 -2.06 -23.36 -5.21
C ALA A 201 -0.91 -22.61 -4.51
N ARG A 202 0.32 -22.71 -5.03
CA ARG A 202 1.42 -21.83 -4.63
C ARG A 202 1.39 -20.60 -5.54
N VAL A 203 0.94 -19.48 -4.99
CA VAL A 203 0.80 -18.22 -5.71
C VAL A 203 1.82 -17.23 -5.17
N TYR A 204 2.69 -16.74 -6.04
CA TYR A 204 3.66 -15.71 -5.71
C TYR A 204 3.32 -14.46 -6.52
N ILE A 205 3.07 -13.34 -5.86
CA ILE A 205 2.98 -12.03 -6.50
C ILE A 205 4.28 -11.30 -6.18
N MET A 206 5.23 -11.28 -7.12
CA MET A 206 6.59 -10.83 -6.84
C MET A 206 7.34 -10.33 -8.07
N GLY A 207 8.43 -9.59 -7.84
CA GLY A 207 9.30 -9.05 -8.90
C GLY A 207 8.70 -7.90 -9.70
N GLY A 208 7.54 -7.38 -9.28
CA GLY A 208 6.82 -6.26 -9.89
C GLY A 208 6.22 -5.33 -8.84
N SER A 209 5.19 -4.55 -9.20
CA SER A 209 4.49 -3.65 -8.27
C SER A 209 3.67 -4.40 -7.21
N GLY A 210 3.15 -3.65 -6.21
CA GLY A 210 2.35 -4.19 -5.11
C GLY A 210 0.84 -4.20 -5.35
N LEU A 211 0.11 -4.63 -4.31
CA LEU A 211 -1.35 -4.50 -4.20
C LEU A 211 -1.69 -3.15 -3.56
N THR A 212 -2.61 -2.40 -4.16
CA THR A 212 -3.04 -1.10 -3.62
C THR A 212 -4.54 -1.12 -3.31
N LEU A 213 -4.88 -0.78 -2.07
CA LEU A 213 -6.25 -0.58 -1.61
C LEU A 213 -6.51 0.92 -1.44
N GLN A 214 -7.41 1.48 -2.24
CA GLN A 214 -7.75 2.90 -2.15
C GLN A 214 -9.26 3.09 -2.27
N PHE A 215 -9.86 3.72 -1.25
CA PHE A 215 -11.31 3.98 -1.19
C PHE A 215 -12.17 2.72 -1.37
N VAL A 216 -11.71 1.61 -0.81
CA VAL A 216 -12.41 0.32 -0.84
C VAL A 216 -12.56 -0.27 0.55
N ASN A 217 -13.56 -1.13 0.69
CA ASN A 217 -13.86 -1.84 1.92
C ASN A 217 -14.05 -3.33 1.66
N ASN A 218 -14.11 -4.08 2.74
CA ASN A 218 -14.41 -5.50 2.68
C ASN A 218 -13.41 -6.27 1.82
N VAL A 219 -12.13 -5.98 2.02
CA VAL A 219 -11.00 -6.63 1.35
C VAL A 219 -10.13 -7.30 2.41
N ILE A 220 -9.56 -8.46 2.08
CA ILE A 220 -8.63 -9.21 2.93
C ILE A 220 -7.21 -9.03 2.38
N VAL A 221 -6.52 -7.92 2.72
CA VAL A 221 -5.11 -7.60 2.37
C VAL A 221 -4.49 -6.69 3.46
N MET A 222 -3.15 -6.53 3.53
CA MET A 222 -2.43 -5.74 4.56
C MET A 222 -1.73 -4.49 4.00
N LEU A 223 -1.91 -3.31 4.65
CA LEU A 223 -1.02 -2.13 4.80
C LEU A 223 -1.81 -0.97 5.49
N PHE A 224 -1.25 -0.23 6.46
CA PHE A 224 -2.01 0.78 7.24
C PHE A 224 -1.20 2.04 7.65
N GLY A 225 -1.79 3.23 7.53
CA GLY A 225 -1.38 4.47 8.24
C GLY A 225 -0.08 5.17 7.78
N ALA A 226 -0.05 5.71 6.55
CA ALA A 226 1.19 6.21 5.93
C ALA A 226 1.58 7.68 6.27
N ASN A 227 0.66 8.57 6.63
CA ASN A 227 0.91 10.02 6.68
C ASN A 227 0.44 10.67 8.00
N ASP A 228 1.35 11.40 8.65
CA ASP A 228 1.16 12.08 9.94
C ASP A 228 0.08 13.18 9.92
N LYS A 229 -0.28 13.70 8.75
CA LYS A 229 -1.32 14.74 8.59
C LYS A 229 -2.75 14.18 8.56
N HIS A 230 -2.92 12.86 8.46
CA HIS A 230 -4.24 12.23 8.36
C HIS A 230 -4.84 11.93 9.73
N GLU A 231 -5.35 12.95 10.42
CA GLU A 231 -5.96 12.78 11.75
C GLU A 231 -7.17 11.84 11.78
N ILE A 232 -7.79 11.55 10.63
CA ILE A 232 -8.85 10.55 10.52
C ILE A 232 -8.39 9.17 11.02
N ASP A 233 -7.08 8.89 10.98
CA ASP A 233 -6.47 7.66 11.50
C ASP A 233 -6.64 7.52 13.03
N LYS A 234 -7.11 8.54 13.75
CA LYS A 234 -7.60 8.39 15.14
C LYS A 234 -8.75 7.37 15.25
N LYS A 235 -9.49 7.14 14.16
CA LYS A 235 -10.54 6.12 14.05
C LYS A 235 -10.02 4.76 13.56
N MET A 236 -8.75 4.65 13.19
CA MET A 236 -8.14 3.39 12.77
C MET A 236 -8.12 2.40 13.94
N GLN A 237 -8.60 1.18 13.69
CA GLN A 237 -8.59 0.08 14.66
C GLN A 237 -8.11 -1.22 13.99
N ILE A 238 -7.01 -1.78 14.48
CA ILE A 238 -6.33 -2.92 13.85
C ILE A 238 -6.09 -4.04 14.86
N THR A 239 -6.25 -5.28 14.41
CA THR A 239 -5.81 -6.46 15.16
C THR A 239 -4.69 -7.17 14.39
N VAL A 240 -3.54 -7.31 15.02
CA VAL A 240 -2.40 -8.09 14.53
C VAL A 240 -2.33 -9.34 15.39
N ALA A 241 -2.72 -10.50 14.84
CA ALA A 241 -2.82 -11.74 15.60
C ALA A 241 -2.24 -12.95 14.87
N PHE A 242 -1.62 -13.85 15.63
CA PHE A 242 -1.09 -15.14 15.17
C PHE A 242 -0.04 -15.06 14.05
N ASN A 243 0.72 -13.97 13.99
CA ASN A 243 1.79 -13.79 13.00
C ASN A 243 3.14 -14.29 13.54
N HIS A 244 4.02 -14.69 12.62
CA HIS A 244 5.43 -14.94 12.91
C HIS A 244 6.30 -13.87 12.23
N PHE A 245 6.87 -12.99 13.04
CA PHE A 245 7.85 -11.99 12.65
C PHE A 245 9.25 -12.57 12.84
N GLY A 246 9.82 -13.09 11.74
CA GLY A 246 11.09 -13.78 11.72
C GLY A 246 12.32 -12.86 11.75
N LYS A 247 13.50 -13.49 11.61
CA LYS A 247 14.79 -12.80 11.55
C LYS A 247 14.92 -11.93 10.30
N ARG A 248 15.81 -10.92 10.35
CA ARG A 248 16.10 -9.94 9.27
C ARG A 248 14.98 -8.91 9.06
N LEU A 249 14.09 -8.77 10.03
CA LEU A 249 13.13 -7.67 10.07
C LEU A 249 13.75 -6.54 10.88
N GLU A 250 13.99 -5.41 10.23
CA GLU A 250 14.65 -4.29 10.88
C GLU A 250 13.76 -3.67 11.98
N GLN A 251 12.52 -3.32 11.61
CA GLN A 251 11.59 -2.57 12.46
C GLN A 251 10.12 -2.65 11.99
N ARG A 252 9.22 -1.94 12.70
CA ARG A 252 7.83 -1.64 12.29
C ARG A 252 6.89 -2.83 12.23
N MET A 253 6.85 -3.64 13.28
CA MET A 253 5.99 -4.82 13.43
C MET A 253 4.95 -4.70 14.58
N PRO A 254 4.08 -3.69 14.61
CA PRO A 254 3.87 -2.63 13.63
C PRO A 254 4.51 -1.29 14.07
N ARG A 255 4.54 -0.31 13.16
CA ARG A 255 4.71 1.12 13.49
C ARG A 255 3.38 1.84 13.29
N VAL A 256 2.86 2.51 14.32
CA VAL A 256 1.47 3.02 14.33
C VAL A 256 1.41 4.52 14.54
N ARG A 257 0.41 5.15 13.90
CA ARG A 257 0.03 6.56 14.10
C ARG A 257 -1.42 6.66 14.54
N PHE A 258 -1.71 7.52 15.51
CA PHE A 258 -3.04 7.87 16.03
C PHE A 258 -3.90 6.72 16.58
N GLY A 259 -4.30 5.77 15.74
CA GLY A 259 -5.33 4.79 16.02
C GLY A 259 -5.01 3.78 17.12
N THR A 260 -5.90 2.79 17.25
CA THR A 260 -5.79 1.70 18.23
C THR A 260 -5.32 0.42 17.56
N ILE A 261 -4.29 -0.21 18.10
CA ILE A 261 -3.83 -1.52 17.65
C ILE A 261 -3.85 -2.53 18.80
N HIS A 262 -4.39 -3.71 18.50
CA HIS A 262 -4.32 -4.88 19.36
C HIS A 262 -3.34 -5.88 18.75
N VAL A 263 -2.17 -6.01 19.37
CA VAL A 263 -1.11 -6.94 18.99
C VAL A 263 -1.22 -8.14 19.91
N VAL A 264 -1.69 -9.29 19.41
CA VAL A 264 -2.04 -10.43 20.26
C VAL A 264 -1.52 -11.77 19.75
N ASN A 265 -0.88 -12.54 20.63
CA ASN A 265 -0.36 -13.88 20.34
C ASN A 265 0.49 -14.01 19.05
N ASN A 266 1.34 -13.02 18.77
CA ASN A 266 2.33 -13.06 17.70
C ASN A 266 3.71 -13.50 18.23
N ASP A 267 4.52 -14.11 17.37
CA ASP A 267 5.90 -14.52 17.65
C ASP A 267 6.89 -13.55 16.99
N TYR A 268 7.77 -12.95 17.79
CA TYR A 268 8.77 -11.99 17.36
C TYR A 268 10.17 -12.52 17.61
N THR A 269 11.00 -12.54 16.57
CA THR A 269 12.31 -13.18 16.63
C THR A 269 13.38 -12.29 16.00
N HIS A 270 14.28 -11.75 16.84
CA HIS A 270 15.51 -11.04 16.41
C HIS A 270 15.27 -9.90 15.42
N TRP A 271 14.55 -8.86 15.87
CA TRP A 271 14.49 -7.59 15.15
C TRP A 271 15.85 -6.87 15.19
N GLU A 272 16.11 -5.91 14.29
CA GLU A 272 17.40 -5.21 14.24
C GLU A 272 17.39 -3.90 15.03
N MET A 273 16.29 -3.15 15.00
CA MET A 273 16.13 -1.88 15.72
C MET A 273 15.08 -1.97 16.84
N TYR A 274 13.81 -2.22 16.49
CA TYR A 274 12.70 -2.35 17.43
C TYR A 274 11.60 -3.23 16.85
N ALA A 275 10.77 -3.85 17.69
CA ALA A 275 9.63 -4.62 17.19
C ALA A 275 8.41 -3.72 16.94
N ILE A 276 7.96 -3.03 17.98
CA ILE A 276 6.72 -2.25 17.98
C ILE A 276 7.05 -0.77 18.13
N GLY A 277 6.52 0.07 17.23
CA GLY A 277 6.80 1.50 17.26
C GLY A 277 5.59 2.37 17.00
N GLY A 278 5.79 3.68 17.12
CA GLY A 278 4.75 4.62 16.75
C GLY A 278 5.08 6.07 17.06
N ASN A 279 4.28 6.95 16.48
CA ASN A 279 4.29 8.39 16.67
C ASN A 279 2.84 8.93 16.64
N MET A 280 2.61 10.20 16.97
CA MET A 280 1.27 10.81 16.97
C MET A 280 0.24 10.13 17.91
N ASN A 281 0.66 9.76 19.13
CA ASN A 281 -0.20 9.23 20.20
C ASN A 281 -1.08 8.01 19.81
N PRO A 282 -0.49 6.91 19.32
CA PRO A 282 -1.23 5.69 19.06
C PRO A 282 -1.52 4.95 20.37
N THR A 283 -2.62 4.20 20.39
CA THR A 283 -2.93 3.25 21.48
C THR A 283 -2.46 1.85 21.09
N ILE A 284 -1.55 1.26 21.87
CA ILE A 284 -0.96 -0.06 21.58
C ILE A 284 -1.26 -1.02 22.72
N ILE A 285 -1.98 -2.10 22.41
CA ILE A 285 -2.36 -3.14 23.36
C ILE A 285 -1.64 -4.44 22.97
N SER A 286 -0.57 -4.76 23.70
CA SER A 286 0.23 -5.98 23.52
C SER A 286 -0.26 -7.07 24.48
N HIS A 287 -0.76 -8.17 23.93
CA HIS A 287 -1.38 -9.25 24.70
C HIS A 287 -0.82 -10.62 24.33
N GLY A 288 -0.21 -11.30 25.30
CA GLY A 288 0.17 -12.71 25.13
C GLY A 288 1.11 -12.98 23.95
N ASN A 289 1.92 -12.03 23.53
CA ASN A 289 2.92 -12.17 22.48
C ASN A 289 4.18 -12.85 23.02
N ARG A 290 5.03 -13.33 22.12
CA ARG A 290 6.34 -13.89 22.46
C ARG A 290 7.43 -13.08 21.77
N PHE A 291 8.39 -12.59 22.54
CA PHE A 291 9.48 -11.76 22.03
C PHE A 291 10.83 -12.37 22.38
N ILE A 292 11.62 -12.69 21.36
CA ILE A 292 13.04 -13.02 21.49
C ILE A 292 13.84 -11.84 20.96
N ALA A 293 14.45 -11.08 21.88
CA ALA A 293 15.34 -10.00 21.47
C ALA A 293 16.57 -10.53 20.73
N PRO A 294 17.17 -9.73 19.83
CA PRO A 294 18.44 -10.07 19.19
C PRO A 294 19.59 -10.13 20.22
N PRO A 295 20.77 -10.67 19.85
CA PRO A 295 21.98 -10.59 20.65
C PRO A 295 22.44 -9.14 20.91
N ASN A 296 22.10 -8.20 20.04
CA ASN A 296 22.44 -6.79 20.21
C ASN A 296 21.78 -6.19 21.47
N GLU A 297 22.60 -5.75 22.42
CA GLU A 297 22.15 -5.13 23.68
C GLU A 297 21.40 -3.80 23.48
N GLN A 298 21.65 -3.09 22.38
CA GLN A 298 20.95 -1.84 22.07
C GLN A 298 19.54 -2.07 21.52
N ALA A 299 19.22 -3.30 21.12
CA ALA A 299 17.93 -3.66 20.50
C ALA A 299 17.07 -4.55 21.42
N LYS A 300 17.32 -4.57 22.75
CA LYS A 300 16.51 -5.33 23.71
C LYS A 300 15.13 -4.74 23.94
N GLN A 301 15.00 -3.42 23.81
CA GLN A 301 13.73 -2.73 23.96
C GLN A 301 12.81 -3.04 22.78
N ILE A 302 11.66 -3.64 23.07
CA ILE A 302 10.64 -3.99 22.07
C ILE A 302 10.02 -2.74 21.45
N THR A 303 9.84 -1.71 22.27
CA THR A 303 9.04 -0.52 21.96
C THR A 303 9.88 0.67 21.53
N LYS A 304 9.51 1.37 20.45
CA LYS A 304 10.13 2.65 20.04
C LYS A 304 9.09 3.76 19.83
N ARG A 305 9.16 4.82 20.64
CA ARG A 305 8.40 6.06 20.39
C ARG A 305 9.27 6.98 19.55
N GLU A 306 8.81 7.32 18.35
CA GLU A 306 9.57 8.14 17.41
C GLU A 306 9.17 9.63 17.50
N TYR A 307 10.16 10.52 17.35
CA TYR A 307 9.99 11.97 17.20
C TYR A 307 9.13 12.63 18.30
N THR A 308 9.22 12.16 19.54
CA THR A 308 8.40 12.69 20.65
C THR A 308 9.16 12.63 21.98
N SER A 309 9.02 13.68 22.79
CA SER A 309 9.66 13.78 24.11
C SER A 309 9.05 12.80 25.13
N TYR A 310 9.83 12.40 26.14
CA TYR A 310 9.34 11.55 27.24
C TYR A 310 8.11 12.13 27.94
N VAL A 311 8.06 13.45 28.10
CA VAL A 311 6.97 14.14 28.79
C VAL A 311 5.64 13.95 28.07
N ASP A 312 5.68 13.88 26.73
CA ASP A 312 4.49 13.73 25.91
C ASP A 312 4.10 12.26 25.78
N TRP A 313 5.07 11.38 25.43
CA TRP A 313 4.73 9.99 25.15
C TRP A 313 4.42 9.16 26.39
N LYS A 314 4.85 9.56 27.60
CA LYS A 314 4.47 8.87 28.84
C LYS A 314 2.95 8.81 29.06
N LEU A 315 2.20 9.72 28.43
CA LEU A 315 0.74 9.78 28.48
C LEU A 315 0.06 8.83 27.47
N TRP A 316 0.80 8.36 26.45
CA TRP A 316 0.28 7.46 25.43
C TRP A 316 -0.02 6.09 26.03
N ASN A 317 -1.11 5.46 25.60
CA ASN A 317 -1.56 4.21 26.20
C ASN A 317 -0.93 2.99 25.52
N TRP A 318 0.23 2.57 26.03
CA TRP A 318 0.98 1.40 25.55
C TRP A 318 1.05 0.38 26.68
N GLN A 319 0.31 -0.72 26.54
CA GLN A 319 0.11 -1.71 27.59
C GLN A 319 0.60 -3.08 27.11
N SER A 320 1.10 -3.87 28.05
CA SER A 320 1.61 -5.22 27.84
C SER A 320 1.04 -6.15 28.92
N GLU A 321 0.24 -7.14 28.54
CA GLU A 321 -0.31 -8.15 29.46
C GLU A 321 -0.05 -9.57 28.94
N GLY A 322 0.53 -10.44 29.77
CA GLY A 322 0.73 -11.85 29.45
C GLY A 322 1.82 -12.14 28.41
N ASP A 323 2.57 -11.12 27.98
CA ASP A 323 3.69 -11.27 27.05
C ASP A 323 4.83 -12.10 27.65
N TYR A 324 5.54 -12.84 26.79
CA TYR A 324 6.68 -13.67 27.17
C TYR A 324 7.97 -13.13 26.55
N PHE A 325 8.84 -12.63 27.41
CA PHE A 325 10.10 -12.00 27.01
C PHE A 325 11.29 -12.95 27.17
N LEU A 326 12.14 -12.98 26.15
CA LEU A 326 13.32 -13.84 26.08
C LEU A 326 14.53 -13.04 25.63
N ASN A 327 15.72 -13.51 26.03
CA ASN A 327 17.01 -12.91 25.68
C ASN A 327 17.16 -11.43 26.07
N GLY A 328 16.60 -11.06 27.23
CA GLY A 328 16.65 -9.68 27.74
C GLY A 328 15.63 -8.73 27.11
N ALA A 329 14.71 -9.23 26.27
CA ALA A 329 13.63 -8.41 25.73
C ALA A 329 12.81 -7.74 26.84
N TYR A 330 12.38 -6.51 26.64
CA TYR A 330 11.45 -5.84 27.56
C TYR A 330 10.54 -4.84 26.87
N PHE A 331 9.35 -4.66 27.44
CA PHE A 331 8.34 -3.73 26.97
C PHE A 331 8.24 -2.55 27.93
N VAL A 332 8.47 -1.32 27.45
CA VAL A 332 8.27 -0.11 28.27
C VAL A 332 6.82 0.32 28.13
N GLN A 333 6.03 0.19 29.20
CA GLN A 333 4.63 0.59 29.25
C GLN A 333 4.46 2.09 29.52
N SER A 334 3.33 2.66 29.11
CA SER A 334 2.97 4.06 29.36
C SER A 334 1.46 4.26 29.39
N GLY A 335 1.01 5.39 29.94
CA GLY A 335 -0.40 5.71 30.09
C GLY A 335 -1.06 4.98 31.26
N LYS A 336 -2.37 5.19 31.42
CA LYS A 336 -3.15 4.62 32.51
C LYS A 336 -3.64 3.21 32.15
N PRO A 337 -3.47 2.21 33.03
CA PRO A 337 -4.02 0.86 32.82
C PRO A 337 -5.50 0.91 32.47
N ASN A 338 -5.92 0.15 31.46
CA ASN A 338 -7.30 0.06 30.97
C ASN A 338 -7.94 1.37 30.49
N ALA A 339 -7.20 2.48 30.38
CA ALA A 339 -7.74 3.75 29.89
C ALA A 339 -7.90 3.82 28.36
N TRP A 340 -7.59 2.72 27.66
CA TRP A 340 -7.66 2.60 26.20
C TRP A 340 -9.05 2.22 25.69
N SER A 341 -9.98 1.91 26.61
CA SER A 341 -11.39 1.67 26.31
C SER A 341 -12.26 2.42 27.31
N PRO A 342 -13.39 3.02 26.90
CA PRO A 342 -14.42 3.43 27.83
C PRO A 342 -14.84 2.25 28.71
N LYS A 343 -15.20 2.52 29.97
CA LYS A 343 -15.74 1.50 30.86
C LYS A 343 -17.03 0.95 30.23
N PRO A 344 -17.17 -0.37 30.07
CA PRO A 344 -18.42 -0.95 29.60
C PRO A 344 -19.54 -0.65 30.59
N LYS A 345 -20.78 -0.48 30.10
CA LYS A 345 -21.96 -0.17 30.92
C LYS A 345 -22.16 -1.19 32.06
N ASN A 346 -21.86 -2.46 31.79
CA ASN A 346 -21.88 -3.56 32.77
C ASN A 346 -20.50 -4.24 32.79
N PRO A 347 -19.54 -3.78 33.61
CA PRO A 347 -18.21 -4.34 33.65
C PRO A 347 -18.24 -5.74 34.25
N ILE A 348 -17.62 -6.69 33.55
CA ILE A 348 -17.40 -8.03 34.07
C ILE A 348 -16.47 -7.92 35.29
N PRO A 349 -16.82 -8.48 36.45
CA PRO A 349 -15.94 -8.49 37.61
C PRO A 349 -14.56 -9.07 37.27
N ASN A 350 -13.48 -8.51 37.81
CA ASN A 350 -12.10 -8.92 37.47
C ASN A 350 -11.85 -10.44 37.58
N LYS A 351 -12.53 -11.14 38.49
CA LYS A 351 -12.46 -12.61 38.63
C LYS A 351 -12.95 -13.39 37.40
N PHE A 352 -13.78 -12.78 36.57
CA PHE A 352 -14.34 -13.34 35.34
C PHE A 352 -13.80 -12.62 34.10
N ALA A 353 -12.82 -11.72 34.26
CA ALA A 353 -12.21 -11.02 33.14
C ALA A 353 -11.51 -12.01 32.21
N ILE A 354 -11.81 -11.91 30.92
CA ILE A 354 -11.21 -12.74 29.89
C ILE A 354 -9.80 -12.20 29.61
N ARG A 355 -8.80 -12.87 30.18
CA ARG A 355 -7.40 -12.50 30.00
C ARG A 355 -6.80 -13.12 28.75
N PRO A 356 -5.80 -12.49 28.12
CA PRO A 356 -5.06 -13.10 27.04
C PRO A 356 -4.33 -14.37 27.53
N LYS A 357 -4.25 -15.39 26.69
CA LYS A 357 -3.44 -16.57 26.98
C LYS A 357 -1.96 -16.19 26.92
N PRO A 358 -1.10 -16.76 27.79
CA PRO A 358 0.27 -16.30 27.95
C PRO A 358 1.11 -16.53 26.70
N GLY A 359 2.12 -15.68 26.50
CA GLY A 359 3.06 -15.73 25.38
C GLY A 359 3.80 -17.06 25.22
N THR A 360 3.88 -17.87 26.27
CA THR A 360 4.43 -19.23 26.22
C THR A 360 3.67 -20.16 25.27
N MET A 361 2.39 -19.89 25.00
CA MET A 361 1.54 -20.66 24.10
C MET A 361 1.70 -20.25 22.62
N VAL A 362 2.36 -19.13 22.34
CA VAL A 362 2.45 -18.54 20.98
C VAL A 362 3.04 -19.50 19.97
N ARG A 363 4.08 -20.27 20.33
CA ARG A 363 4.67 -21.28 19.44
C ARG A 363 3.63 -22.26 18.90
N LYS A 364 2.65 -22.64 19.72
CA LYS A 364 1.55 -23.52 19.32
C LYS A 364 0.53 -22.77 18.46
N LEU A 365 0.19 -21.54 18.84
CA LEU A 365 -0.80 -20.71 18.14
C LEU A 365 -0.34 -20.26 16.74
N THR A 366 0.96 -20.09 16.55
CA THR A 366 1.61 -19.59 15.31
C THR A 366 2.34 -20.68 14.52
N MET A 367 2.18 -21.95 14.90
CA MET A 367 2.89 -23.08 14.28
C MET A 367 2.68 -23.17 12.77
N ASP A 368 1.48 -22.79 12.30
CA ASP A 368 1.12 -22.81 10.89
C ASP A 368 1.06 -21.40 10.27
N ALA A 369 1.79 -20.43 10.84
CA ALA A 369 1.87 -19.08 10.29
C ALA A 369 2.55 -19.09 8.91
N GLY A 370 2.09 -18.21 8.01
CA GLY A 370 2.53 -18.15 6.62
C GLY A 370 1.57 -18.85 5.66
N VAL A 371 2.05 -19.11 4.45
CA VAL A 371 1.25 -19.73 3.38
C VAL A 371 1.01 -21.19 3.71
N LEU A 372 -0.20 -21.70 3.45
CA LEU A 372 -0.48 -23.12 3.61
C LEU A 372 0.41 -23.96 2.69
N GLY A 373 1.06 -24.98 3.23
CA GLY A 373 1.76 -25.98 2.42
C GLY A 373 0.78 -26.70 1.49
N CYS A 374 1.12 -26.79 0.21
CA CYS A 374 0.40 -27.63 -0.74
C CYS A 374 0.69 -29.10 -0.38
N LYS A 375 -0.34 -29.88 -0.06
CA LYS A 375 -0.23 -31.34 -0.07
C LYS A 375 -0.57 -31.79 -1.48
N GLN A 376 0.38 -32.48 -2.13
CA GLN A 376 0.13 -33.14 -3.41
C GLN A 376 -0.98 -34.16 -3.20
N GLY A 377 -2.21 -33.81 -3.59
CA GLY A 377 -3.25 -34.80 -3.78
C GLY A 377 -2.87 -35.60 -5.01
N ASN A 378 -2.97 -36.93 -4.95
CA ASN A 378 -3.06 -37.73 -6.17
C ASN A 378 -4.18 -37.11 -7.02
N GLU A 379 -3.84 -36.68 -8.23
CA GLU A 379 -4.80 -36.28 -9.24
C GLU A 379 -5.66 -37.51 -9.58
N SER A 380 -6.74 -37.70 -8.83
CA SER A 380 -7.85 -38.57 -9.21
C SER A 380 -9.07 -37.68 -9.37
N GLY A 381 -9.11 -37.02 -10.51
CA GLY A 381 -10.20 -36.17 -10.98
C GLY A 381 -10.22 -36.22 -12.50
N LEU A 382 -10.68 -37.35 -13.01
CA LEU A 382 -10.96 -37.65 -14.42
C LEU A 382 -11.53 -36.42 -15.15
N PHE A 383 -10.76 -35.89 -16.10
CA PHE A 383 -11.33 -35.23 -17.26
C PHE A 383 -12.16 -36.28 -18.01
N TYR A 384 -13.47 -36.27 -17.79
CA TYR A 384 -14.38 -36.92 -18.74
C TYR A 384 -14.49 -36.00 -19.94
N ASP A 385 -13.58 -36.24 -20.87
CA ASP A 385 -13.72 -35.94 -22.28
C ASP A 385 -14.91 -36.76 -22.80
N TRP A 386 -16.02 -36.09 -23.08
CA TRP A 386 -17.05 -36.59 -23.99
C TRP A 386 -17.29 -35.51 -25.03
N GLY A 387 -16.53 -35.61 -26.11
CA GLY A 387 -17.00 -35.15 -27.40
C GLY A 387 -18.34 -35.83 -27.72
N PHE A 388 -19.34 -35.01 -28.05
CA PHE A 388 -20.47 -35.43 -28.87
C PHE A 388 -20.65 -34.39 -29.97
N VAL A 389 -20.02 -34.70 -31.10
CA VAL A 389 -20.43 -34.24 -32.42
C VAL A 389 -21.72 -34.98 -32.74
N ILE A 390 -22.86 -34.28 -32.79
CA ILE A 390 -23.99 -34.68 -33.63
C ILE A 390 -24.43 -33.47 -34.45
N LEU A 391 -24.19 -33.63 -35.74
CA LEU A 391 -24.78 -32.95 -36.87
C LEU A 391 -26.31 -33.13 -36.84
N PHE A 392 -27.08 -32.06 -36.90
CA PHE A 392 -28.36 -32.06 -37.60
C PHE A 392 -28.45 -30.79 -38.44
N LEU A 393 -28.36 -31.01 -39.75
CA LEU A 393 -28.78 -30.09 -40.80
C LEU A 393 -30.31 -30.15 -40.97
N LEU A 394 -30.82 -29.12 -41.64
CA LEU A 394 -32.19 -28.86 -42.15
C LEU A 394 -33.12 -28.14 -41.15
N GLY A 395 -33.67 -26.96 -41.44
CA GLY A 395 -33.64 -26.10 -42.63
C GLY A 395 -34.59 -24.90 -42.47
N PHE A 396 -34.36 -23.85 -43.29
CA PHE A 396 -35.27 -22.76 -43.72
C PHE A 396 -35.90 -21.86 -42.62
N SER A 397 -35.80 -20.53 -42.66
CA SER A 397 -36.13 -19.65 -43.78
C SER A 397 -35.50 -18.26 -43.68
N PHE A 398 -35.24 -17.69 -44.85
CA PHE A 398 -34.86 -16.31 -45.14
C PHE A 398 -35.83 -15.27 -44.55
N LEU A 399 -35.29 -14.14 -44.08
CA LEU A 399 -35.79 -12.83 -44.50
C LEU A 399 -34.68 -11.77 -44.40
N TYR A 400 -34.24 -11.39 -45.59
CA TYR A 400 -33.45 -10.22 -45.96
C TYR A 400 -34.32 -8.97 -45.77
N VAL A 401 -33.83 -7.92 -45.10
CA VAL A 401 -34.16 -6.53 -45.47
C VAL A 401 -32.92 -5.67 -45.28
N GLN A 402 -32.45 -5.15 -46.40
CA GLN A 402 -31.36 -4.21 -46.55
C GLN A 402 -31.97 -2.95 -47.17
N PHE A 403 -31.81 -1.78 -46.55
CA PHE A 403 -31.82 -0.50 -47.26
C PHE A 403 -30.79 0.44 -46.62
N SER A 404 -29.92 0.95 -47.50
CA SER A 404 -28.82 1.87 -47.22
C SER A 404 -29.30 3.34 -47.29
N PRO A 405 -28.42 4.35 -47.49
CA PRO A 405 -28.08 5.36 -46.49
C PRO A 405 -28.60 6.76 -46.85
N ILE A 406 -28.67 7.68 -45.88
CA ILE A 406 -28.73 9.12 -46.16
C ILE A 406 -27.69 9.83 -45.31
N TYR A 407 -26.76 10.50 -46.00
CA TYR A 407 -25.69 11.34 -45.49
C TYR A 407 -26.15 12.82 -45.44
N PHE A 408 -25.79 13.48 -44.33
CA PHE A 408 -25.26 14.87 -44.19
C PHE A 408 -26.02 16.12 -44.70
N HIS A 409 -26.28 17.05 -43.76
CA HIS A 409 -25.57 18.33 -43.57
C HIS A 409 -26.08 19.02 -42.28
N ILE A 410 -25.28 19.17 -41.22
CA ILE A 410 -24.40 20.32 -40.85
C ILE A 410 -25.16 21.65 -40.64
N PHE A 411 -25.13 22.16 -39.40
CA PHE A 411 -24.75 23.53 -38.98
C PHE A 411 -24.62 23.54 -37.44
N THR A 412 -23.46 23.16 -36.89
CA THR A 412 -22.46 24.03 -36.24
C THR A 412 -23.00 25.08 -35.26
N SER A 413 -22.72 24.87 -33.97
CA SER A 413 -22.10 25.92 -33.15
C SER A 413 -20.95 25.32 -32.36
N SER A 414 -19.76 25.70 -32.78
CA SER A 414 -18.48 25.27 -32.27
C SER A 414 -18.17 25.95 -30.93
N ARG A 415 -17.96 25.17 -29.87
CA ARG A 415 -16.97 25.51 -28.85
C ARG A 415 -15.90 24.43 -28.87
N LEU A 416 -14.71 24.83 -29.33
CA LEU A 416 -13.49 24.02 -29.30
C LEU A 416 -13.25 23.51 -27.87
N VAL A 417 -13.56 22.24 -27.62
CA VAL A 417 -12.87 21.48 -26.58
C VAL A 417 -11.50 21.15 -27.15
N LEU A 418 -10.47 21.82 -26.65
CA LEU A 418 -9.08 21.56 -27.03
C LEU A 418 -8.80 20.05 -26.86
N MET A 419 -8.62 19.35 -27.98
CA MET A 419 -8.26 17.93 -27.95
C MET A 419 -6.87 17.80 -27.30
N SER A 420 -6.82 17.29 -26.07
CA SER A 420 -5.57 17.00 -25.37
C SER A 420 -4.81 15.88 -26.08
N THR A 421 -3.58 16.16 -26.52
CA THR A 421 -2.71 15.23 -27.27
C THR A 421 -2.29 14.03 -26.39
N PRO A 422 -1.94 12.88 -26.99
CA PRO A 422 -1.46 11.72 -26.23
C PRO A 422 -0.29 12.03 -25.29
N ALA A 423 0.65 12.88 -25.73
CA ALA A 423 1.76 13.37 -24.91
C ALA A 423 1.29 14.16 -23.70
N ARG A 424 0.35 15.09 -23.87
CA ARG A 424 -0.23 15.86 -22.75
C ARG A 424 -0.99 14.98 -21.76
N LYS A 425 -1.74 13.99 -22.25
CA LYS A 425 -2.40 12.98 -21.40
C LYS A 425 -1.39 12.14 -20.62
N ARG A 426 -0.28 11.73 -21.27
CA ARG A 426 0.83 11.05 -20.60
C ARG A 426 1.45 11.93 -19.52
N LEU A 427 1.71 13.20 -19.82
CA LEU A 427 2.32 14.13 -18.86
C LEU A 427 1.45 14.42 -17.65
N MET A 428 0.13 14.50 -17.82
CA MET A 428 -0.79 14.58 -16.69
C MET A 428 -0.70 13.34 -15.78
N ARG A 429 -0.49 12.15 -16.35
CA ARG A 429 -0.27 10.93 -15.56
C ARG A 429 1.08 10.95 -14.85
N ASP A 430 2.14 11.35 -15.55
CA ASP A 430 3.48 11.47 -14.97
C ASP A 430 3.50 12.50 -13.83
N PHE A 431 2.73 13.58 -13.94
CA PHE A 431 2.58 14.60 -12.89
C PHE A 431 1.83 14.04 -11.68
N ARG A 432 0.73 13.32 -11.90
CA ARG A 432 -0.01 12.66 -10.82
C ARG A 432 0.86 11.63 -10.09
N ARG A 433 1.65 10.84 -10.83
CA ARG A 433 2.58 9.88 -10.22
C ARG A 433 3.58 10.61 -9.32
N LEU A 434 4.21 11.68 -9.82
CA LEU A 434 5.17 12.48 -9.07
C LEU A 434 4.56 13.14 -7.83
N GLN A 435 3.27 13.51 -7.86
CA GLN A 435 2.55 14.05 -6.70
C GLN A 435 2.10 12.99 -5.68
N GLN A 436 1.71 11.80 -6.15
CA GLN A 436 1.19 10.72 -5.31
C GLN A 436 2.30 9.96 -4.57
N ASP A 437 3.41 9.71 -5.26
CA ASP A 437 4.56 8.99 -4.73
C ASP A 437 5.86 9.67 -5.20
N PRO A 438 6.21 10.85 -4.64
CA PRO A 438 7.44 11.54 -4.99
C PRO A 438 8.66 10.72 -4.52
N PRO A 439 9.62 10.42 -5.40
CA PRO A 439 10.88 9.83 -4.98
C PRO A 439 11.58 10.69 -3.92
N ALA A 440 12.28 10.05 -2.98
CA ALA A 440 12.94 10.76 -1.89
C ALA A 440 13.93 11.81 -2.43
N GLY A 441 13.82 13.04 -1.94
CA GLY A 441 14.71 14.12 -2.36
C GLY A 441 14.38 14.70 -3.74
N ILE A 442 13.21 14.43 -4.34
CA ILE A 442 12.83 14.94 -5.66
C ILE A 442 11.48 15.66 -5.61
N SER A 443 11.38 16.80 -6.28
CA SER A 443 10.14 17.54 -6.51
C SER A 443 10.07 18.01 -7.96
N GLY A 444 8.88 18.09 -8.54
CA GLY A 444 8.72 18.64 -9.89
C GLY A 444 7.28 18.93 -10.26
N ALA A 445 7.09 19.94 -11.12
CA ALA A 445 5.79 20.38 -11.59
C ALA A 445 5.87 21.02 -13.00
N PRO A 446 4.80 20.88 -13.82
CA PRO A 446 4.68 21.62 -15.07
C PRO A 446 4.51 23.13 -14.82
N HIS A 447 4.84 23.94 -15.83
CA HIS A 447 4.52 25.37 -15.84
C HIS A 447 3.01 25.57 -15.99
N ASP A 448 2.47 26.61 -15.34
CA ASP A 448 1.04 26.92 -15.31
C ASP A 448 0.41 27.03 -16.71
N ASN A 449 1.16 27.58 -17.67
CA ASN A 449 0.67 27.86 -19.02
C ASN A 449 1.07 26.78 -20.04
N ASN A 450 1.97 25.85 -19.70
CA ASN A 450 2.46 24.86 -20.65
C ASN A 450 2.93 23.58 -19.96
N ILE A 451 2.11 22.53 -20.03
CA ILE A 451 2.44 21.20 -19.50
C ILE A 451 3.64 20.52 -20.19
N MET A 452 4.11 21.06 -21.32
CA MET A 452 5.32 20.55 -21.99
C MET A 452 6.61 21.14 -21.40
N LEU A 453 6.51 22.10 -20.48
CA LEU A 453 7.64 22.72 -19.78
C LEU A 453 7.50 22.45 -18.29
N TRP A 454 8.54 21.94 -17.65
CA TRP A 454 8.52 21.57 -16.23
C TRP A 454 9.71 22.16 -15.50
N ASN A 455 9.49 22.48 -14.25
CA ASN A 455 10.53 22.77 -13.28
C ASN A 455 10.63 21.61 -12.30
N ALA A 456 11.85 21.24 -11.94
CA ALA A 456 12.11 20.23 -10.92
C ALA A 456 13.19 20.69 -9.95
N VAL A 457 13.19 20.11 -8.77
CA VAL A 457 14.18 20.32 -7.72
C VAL A 457 14.65 18.96 -7.25
N ILE A 458 15.97 18.76 -7.23
CA ILE A 458 16.62 17.58 -6.66
C ILE A 458 17.41 18.03 -5.44
N PHE A 459 17.10 17.43 -4.30
CA PHE A 459 17.92 17.52 -3.09
C PHE A 459 19.12 16.58 -3.23
N GLY A 460 20.29 17.09 -2.86
CA GLY A 460 21.53 16.33 -2.86
C GLY A 460 21.42 15.08 -1.98
N PRO A 461 21.83 13.89 -2.46
CA PRO A 461 21.72 12.66 -1.69
C PRO A 461 22.55 12.69 -0.40
N ASP A 462 21.95 12.16 0.68
CA ASP A 462 22.61 11.98 1.98
C ASP A 462 23.89 11.15 1.84
N ASP A 463 24.86 11.36 2.74
CA ASP A 463 26.16 10.68 2.75
C ASP A 463 27.04 10.89 1.50
N THR A 464 26.70 11.88 0.65
CA THR A 464 27.52 12.27 -0.51
C THR A 464 28.06 13.70 -0.36
N PRO A 465 29.05 14.13 -1.18
CA PRO A 465 29.50 15.52 -1.20
C PRO A 465 28.38 16.52 -1.56
N TRP A 466 27.30 16.05 -2.17
CA TRP A 466 26.13 16.84 -2.57
C TRP A 466 25.13 17.07 -1.44
N ASP A 467 25.28 16.37 -0.30
CA ASP A 467 24.41 16.46 0.86
C ASP A 467 24.20 17.93 1.31
N GLY A 468 22.94 18.29 1.55
CA GLY A 468 22.48 19.64 1.87
C GLY A 468 22.22 20.54 0.65
N GLY A 469 22.57 20.13 -0.56
CA GLY A 469 22.36 20.91 -1.79
C GLY A 469 20.91 20.87 -2.30
N THR A 470 20.46 21.94 -2.95
CA THR A 470 19.14 22.05 -3.60
C THR A 470 19.27 22.51 -5.04
N PHE A 471 19.13 21.58 -6.00
CA PHE A 471 19.44 21.84 -7.40
C PHE A 471 18.16 21.97 -8.25
N LYS A 472 18.01 23.11 -8.92
CA LYS A 472 16.87 23.41 -9.81
C LYS A 472 17.16 22.88 -11.22
N LEU A 473 16.16 22.27 -11.85
CA LEU A 473 16.22 21.73 -13.21
C LEU A 473 15.03 22.22 -14.04
N SER A 474 15.22 22.30 -15.36
CA SER A 474 14.15 22.52 -16.32
C SER A 474 14.06 21.34 -17.29
N LEU A 475 12.84 20.85 -17.54
CA LEU A 475 12.56 19.81 -18.53
C LEU A 475 11.68 20.39 -19.64
N GLN A 476 12.04 20.09 -20.88
CA GLN A 476 11.28 20.45 -22.06
C GLN A 476 10.88 19.18 -22.81
N LEU A 477 9.59 18.97 -22.93
CA LEU A 477 8.98 17.81 -23.58
C LEU A 477 8.41 18.22 -24.93
N SER A 478 8.41 17.30 -25.89
CA SER A 478 7.79 17.48 -27.21
C SER A 478 6.50 16.67 -27.32
N GLU A 479 5.68 16.95 -28.32
CA GLU A 479 4.44 16.19 -28.59
C GLU A 479 4.68 14.73 -28.96
N ASP A 480 5.94 14.36 -29.24
CA ASP A 480 6.36 12.98 -29.47
C ASP A 480 6.61 12.22 -28.15
N TYR A 481 6.53 12.87 -26.98
CA TYR A 481 6.68 12.20 -25.69
C TYR A 481 5.52 11.20 -25.45
N PRO A 482 5.78 9.95 -25.01
CA PRO A 482 7.05 9.41 -24.50
C PRO A 482 7.89 8.65 -25.55
N ASN A 483 7.56 8.72 -26.84
CA ASN A 483 8.33 8.03 -27.88
C ASN A 483 9.71 8.68 -28.12
N LYS A 484 9.85 9.98 -27.82
CA LYS A 484 11.13 10.68 -27.74
C LYS A 484 11.45 11.14 -26.32
N PRO A 485 12.74 11.13 -25.92
CA PRO A 485 13.16 11.62 -24.62
C PRO A 485 12.90 13.14 -24.48
N PRO A 486 12.68 13.64 -23.25
CA PRO A 486 12.67 15.06 -22.99
C PRO A 486 14.09 15.63 -22.94
N THR A 487 14.22 16.93 -23.20
CA THR A 487 15.45 17.67 -22.95
C THR A 487 15.48 18.11 -21.50
N VAL A 488 16.52 17.72 -20.76
CA VAL A 488 16.67 18.04 -19.32
C VAL A 488 17.98 18.78 -19.10
N ARG A 489 17.94 19.85 -18.31
CA ARG A 489 19.12 20.62 -17.90
C ARG A 489 19.00 21.12 -16.46
N PHE A 490 20.14 21.23 -15.80
CA PHE A 490 20.26 21.96 -14.55
C PHE A 490 20.18 23.47 -14.82
N VAL A 491 19.37 24.16 -14.03
CA VAL A 491 19.34 25.63 -13.94
C VAL A 491 20.39 26.09 -12.92
N SER A 492 20.58 25.34 -11.84
CA SER A 492 21.68 25.52 -10.90
C SER A 492 23.02 25.28 -11.60
N ARG A 493 24.05 26.02 -11.21
CA ARG A 493 25.42 25.73 -11.66
C ARG A 493 25.89 24.41 -11.07
N MET A 494 26.49 23.55 -11.91
CA MET A 494 26.92 22.21 -11.49
C MET A 494 28.39 21.98 -11.83
N PHE A 495 29.13 21.36 -10.91
CA PHE A 495 30.49 20.86 -11.14
C PHE A 495 30.50 19.32 -11.03
N HIS A 496 30.21 18.63 -12.13
CA HIS A 496 30.01 17.18 -12.15
C HIS A 496 30.58 16.53 -13.42
N PRO A 497 31.20 15.33 -13.36
CA PRO A 497 31.79 14.67 -14.53
C PRO A 497 30.87 14.50 -15.74
N ASN A 498 29.57 14.27 -15.53
CA ASN A 498 28.59 14.03 -16.59
C ASN A 498 27.60 15.21 -16.83
N ILE A 499 27.90 16.42 -16.33
CA ILE A 499 27.09 17.62 -16.57
C ILE A 499 27.94 18.69 -17.28
N TYR A 500 27.42 19.25 -18.37
CA TYR A 500 28.07 20.31 -19.13
C TYR A 500 27.96 21.67 -18.44
N ALA A 501 28.78 22.64 -18.86
CA ALA A 501 28.79 23.99 -18.28
C ALA A 501 27.46 24.75 -18.46
N ASP A 502 26.67 24.40 -19.47
CA ASP A 502 25.33 24.94 -19.73
C ASP A 502 24.21 24.22 -18.96
N GLY A 503 24.57 23.24 -18.13
CA GLY A 503 23.66 22.44 -17.32
C GLY A 503 23.06 21.24 -18.05
N SER A 504 23.34 21.02 -19.33
CA SER A 504 22.88 19.83 -20.04
C SER A 504 23.53 18.55 -19.47
N ILE A 505 22.82 17.43 -19.56
CA ILE A 505 23.17 16.18 -18.87
C ILE A 505 23.56 15.11 -19.88
N CYS A 506 24.74 14.50 -19.69
CA CYS A 506 25.16 13.33 -20.45
C CYS A 506 24.75 12.06 -19.71
N LEU A 507 23.54 11.55 -20.01
CA LEU A 507 22.98 10.35 -19.39
C LEU A 507 22.32 9.47 -20.46
N ASP A 508 22.70 8.19 -20.54
CA ASP A 508 22.32 7.28 -21.64
C ASP A 508 20.80 7.15 -21.82
N ILE A 509 20.03 7.16 -20.71
CA ILE A 509 18.57 7.07 -20.78
C ILE A 509 17.95 8.28 -21.48
N LEU A 510 18.60 9.44 -21.50
CA LEU A 510 18.13 10.64 -22.20
C LEU A 510 18.61 10.70 -23.66
N GLN A 511 19.39 9.70 -24.10
CA GLN A 511 19.99 9.62 -25.42
C GLN A 511 19.61 8.30 -26.13
N ASN A 512 20.56 7.38 -26.27
CA ASN A 512 20.44 6.15 -27.05
C ASN A 512 19.75 5.00 -26.30
N GLN A 513 19.59 5.07 -24.97
CA GLN A 513 18.90 4.07 -24.16
C GLN A 513 17.51 4.55 -23.69
N TRP A 514 16.94 5.54 -24.38
CA TRP A 514 15.59 6.01 -24.08
C TRP A 514 14.55 4.92 -24.32
N SER A 515 13.60 4.78 -23.39
CA SER A 515 12.45 3.91 -23.51
C SER A 515 11.18 4.66 -23.10
N PRO A 516 10.06 4.54 -23.85
CA PRO A 516 8.79 5.19 -23.52
C PRO A 516 8.16 4.76 -22.18
N ILE A 517 8.75 3.76 -21.53
CA ILE A 517 8.39 3.32 -20.17
C ILE A 517 8.81 4.33 -19.11
N TYR A 518 9.90 5.08 -19.32
CA TYR A 518 10.38 6.06 -18.36
C TYR A 518 9.39 7.22 -18.26
N ASP A 519 9.11 7.66 -17.05
CA ASP A 519 8.34 8.85 -16.76
C ASP A 519 9.19 9.91 -16.06
N VAL A 520 8.60 11.09 -15.83
CA VAL A 520 9.30 12.24 -15.22
C VAL A 520 9.95 11.85 -13.88
N ALA A 521 9.28 11.04 -13.05
CA ALA A 521 9.82 10.57 -11.78
C ALA A 521 11.06 9.68 -11.97
N ALA A 522 11.00 8.71 -12.89
CA ALA A 522 12.14 7.84 -13.21
C ALA A 522 13.33 8.60 -13.79
N ILE A 523 13.07 9.62 -14.63
CA ILE A 523 14.10 10.50 -15.19
C ILE A 523 14.81 11.25 -14.06
N LEU A 524 14.06 11.93 -13.18
CA LEU A 524 14.63 12.69 -12.08
C LEU A 524 15.38 11.80 -11.08
N THR A 525 14.87 10.59 -10.81
CA THR A 525 15.55 9.61 -9.93
C THR A 525 16.88 9.17 -10.52
N SER A 526 16.92 8.95 -11.83
CA SER A 526 18.16 8.58 -12.52
C SER A 526 19.19 9.71 -12.50
N ILE A 527 18.74 10.97 -12.61
CA ILE A 527 19.59 12.15 -12.48
C ILE A 527 20.11 12.31 -11.05
N GLN A 528 19.29 12.06 -10.03
CA GLN A 528 19.73 12.08 -8.64
C GLN A 528 20.77 10.98 -8.36
N SER A 529 20.56 9.77 -8.90
CA SER A 529 21.54 8.68 -8.81
C SER A 529 22.86 9.00 -9.52
N LEU A 530 22.81 9.75 -10.62
CA LEU A 530 24.00 10.20 -11.35
C LEU A 530 24.90 11.08 -10.48
N LEU A 531 24.34 11.85 -9.52
CA LEU A 531 25.12 12.65 -8.58
C LEU A 531 25.94 11.80 -7.60
N CYS A 532 25.44 10.61 -7.23
CA CYS A 532 26.15 9.67 -6.36
C CYS A 532 27.28 8.96 -7.10
N ASP A 533 26.96 8.42 -8.28
CA ASP A 533 27.81 7.52 -9.04
C ASP A 533 28.09 8.07 -10.44
N PRO A 534 29.01 9.07 -10.57
CA PRO A 534 29.39 9.61 -11.86
C PRO A 534 30.10 8.55 -12.72
N ASN A 535 29.97 8.67 -14.04
CA ASN A 535 30.73 7.89 -15.02
C ASN A 535 31.95 8.71 -15.52
N PRO A 536 33.16 8.50 -14.98
CA PRO A 536 34.36 9.23 -15.40
C PRO A 536 34.89 8.80 -16.77
N ASN A 537 34.44 7.67 -17.31
CA ASN A 537 34.96 7.11 -18.57
C ASN A 537 34.39 7.81 -19.82
N SER A 538 33.28 8.53 -19.68
CA SER A 538 32.67 9.33 -20.75
C SER A 538 32.22 10.69 -20.21
N PRO A 539 33.16 11.59 -19.86
CA PRO A 539 32.84 12.81 -19.14
C PRO A 539 32.36 13.93 -20.06
N ALA A 540 31.29 14.60 -19.64
CA ALA A 540 30.86 15.89 -20.18
C ALA A 540 31.76 17.04 -19.70
N ASN A 541 32.34 16.88 -18.51
CA ASN A 541 33.28 17.82 -17.90
C ASN A 541 34.60 17.09 -17.57
N SER A 542 35.59 17.26 -18.44
CA SER A 542 36.90 16.60 -18.31
C SER A 542 37.65 17.03 -17.05
N GLU A 543 37.52 18.28 -16.64
CA GLU A 543 38.14 18.80 -15.42
C GLU A 543 37.56 18.10 -14.17
N ALA A 544 36.23 18.05 -14.06
CA ALA A 544 35.55 17.38 -12.95
C ALA A 544 35.87 15.88 -12.91
N ALA A 545 35.92 15.20 -14.06
CA ALA A 545 36.25 13.77 -14.14
C ALA A 545 37.70 13.46 -13.75
N ARG A 546 38.65 14.30 -14.19
CA ARG A 546 40.05 14.19 -13.78
C ARG A 546 40.20 14.41 -12.28
N MET A 547 39.58 15.45 -11.74
CA MET A 547 39.62 15.75 -10.30
C MET A 547 38.94 14.66 -9.47
N TYR A 548 37.82 14.10 -9.94
CA TYR A 548 37.15 12.98 -9.28
C TYR A 548 38.04 11.74 -9.18
N SER A 549 38.84 11.47 -10.22
CA SER A 549 39.71 10.29 -10.33
C SER A 549 41.06 10.47 -9.62
N GLU A 550 41.69 11.63 -9.78
CA GLU A 550 43.07 11.90 -9.32
C GLU A 550 43.12 12.60 -7.95
N ASN A 551 42.15 13.46 -7.63
CA ASN A 551 42.16 14.30 -6.43
C ASN A 551 40.75 14.49 -5.83
N LYS A 552 40.20 13.40 -5.26
CA LYS A 552 38.85 13.37 -4.71
C LYS A 552 38.62 14.41 -3.61
N ARG A 553 39.66 14.81 -2.87
CA ARG A 553 39.56 15.85 -1.82
C ARG A 553 39.27 17.22 -2.42
N GLU A 554 39.98 17.60 -3.47
CA GLU A 554 39.76 18.88 -4.16
C GLU A 554 38.44 18.88 -4.94
N TYR A 555 38.08 17.76 -5.56
CA TYR A 555 36.76 17.57 -6.15
C TYR A 555 35.64 17.82 -5.13
N ASN A 556 35.70 17.15 -3.97
CA ASN A 556 34.71 17.32 -2.92
C ASN A 556 34.63 18.77 -2.42
N ARG A 557 35.77 19.47 -2.32
CA ARG A 557 35.78 20.91 -1.97
C ARG A 557 34.98 21.73 -2.99
N LYS A 558 35.26 21.58 -4.30
CA LYS A 558 34.51 22.28 -5.36
C LYS A 558 33.02 21.94 -5.37
N VAL A 559 32.67 20.67 -5.10
CA VAL A 559 31.25 20.27 -4.98
C VAL A 559 30.58 20.94 -3.77
N ARG A 560 31.28 21.09 -2.65
CA ARG A 560 30.76 21.84 -1.49
C ARG A 560 30.51 23.31 -1.81
N ASP A 561 31.39 23.96 -2.57
CA ASP A 561 31.15 25.34 -3.02
C ASP A 561 29.88 25.44 -3.89
N VAL A 562 29.61 24.42 -4.72
CA VAL A 562 28.38 24.32 -5.52
C VAL A 562 27.14 24.10 -4.66
N VAL A 563 27.24 23.27 -3.62
CA VAL A 563 26.16 23.05 -2.63
C VAL A 563 25.81 24.36 -1.93
N GLU A 564 26.78 25.12 -1.46
CA GLU A 564 26.54 26.41 -0.79
C GLU A 564 25.92 27.44 -1.75
N GLN A 565 26.38 27.50 -3.00
CA GLN A 565 25.78 28.36 -4.03
C GLN A 565 24.32 28.01 -4.32
N SER A 566 23.94 26.74 -4.18
CA SER A 566 22.57 26.29 -4.42
C SER A 566 21.55 26.92 -3.45
N TRP A 567 21.99 27.44 -2.30
CA TRP A 567 21.13 28.09 -1.30
C TRP A 567 20.81 29.55 -1.60
N THR A 568 21.60 30.20 -2.45
CA THR A 568 21.54 31.67 -2.67
C THR A 568 21.01 32.07 -4.03
N ALA A 569 20.78 31.10 -4.92
CA ALA A 569 20.23 31.33 -6.26
C ALA A 569 18.69 31.32 -6.21
N ASP A 570 18.08 32.44 -5.86
CA ASP A 570 16.64 32.69 -6.01
C ASP A 570 16.27 33.31 -7.36
#